data_AF-A0A4Q2YBH7-F1
#
_entry.id   AF-A0A4Q2YBH7-F1
#
_cell.length_a   1.000
_cell.length_b   1.000
_cell.length_c   1.000
_cell.angle_alpha   90.00
_cell.angle_beta   90.00
_cell.angle_gamma   90.00
#
_symmetry.space_group_name_H-M   'P 1'
#
loop_
_entity.id
_entity.type
_entity.pdbx_description
1 polymer ?
#
loop_
_entity_poly.entity_id
_entity_poly.type
_entity_poly.pdbx_seq_one_letter_code
_entity_poly.pdbx_strand_id
1 'polypeptide(L)'
;MPADSDPGAALRLAQSCLFLDESSASELVREIIRIQLSDDPETKVKFRGVELDRLLEVSIFRLSQLNPDAALELLGEMRAAKGDLVALVFSNVAAENLPSAKSYLSSVGGHALRDAVEPIAARLAIDDPEAAVSLLEEYGQPELDSERRKLVERLVTKDPAKGMAVAVKFASDGRNPDVIRAAVHRWLTVDESAALRWAGAYRGPGEKELREFLQNRSNP
;
A
#
# COMPACT_ATOMS: atom_id res chain seq x y z
N MET A 1 -27.89 -1.47 -24.91
CA MET A 1 -27.84 -0.25 -24.06
C MET A 1 -27.60 -0.74 -22.64
N PRO A 2 -26.52 -0.31 -21.96
CA PRO A 2 -26.38 -0.60 -20.54
C PRO A 2 -27.60 -0.01 -19.82
N ALA A 3 -28.21 -0.79 -18.93
CA ALA A 3 -29.27 -0.29 -18.07
C ALA A 3 -28.68 0.86 -17.23
N ASP A 4 -29.34 2.01 -17.19
CA ASP A 4 -28.97 3.11 -16.31
C ASP A 4 -28.89 2.58 -14.88
N SER A 5 -27.70 2.51 -14.32
CA SER A 5 -27.51 2.17 -12.92
C SER A 5 -28.11 3.30 -12.08
N ASP A 6 -29.20 3.02 -11.34
CA ASP A 6 -29.78 3.98 -10.39
C ASP A 6 -28.73 4.32 -9.31
N PRO A 7 -28.13 5.52 -9.31
CA PRO A 7 -27.12 5.88 -8.32
C PRO A 7 -27.68 5.86 -6.88
N GLY A 8 -29.01 6.02 -6.72
CA GLY A 8 -29.67 5.89 -5.43
C GLY A 8 -29.66 4.45 -4.89
N ALA A 9 -29.68 3.43 -5.76
CA ALA A 9 -29.65 2.04 -5.34
C ALA A 9 -28.28 1.66 -4.75
N ALA A 10 -27.19 2.09 -5.39
CA ALA A 10 -25.83 1.86 -4.88
C ALA A 10 -25.62 2.51 -3.51
N LEU A 11 -26.11 3.75 -3.31
CA LEU A 11 -26.02 4.45 -2.03
C LEU A 11 -26.81 3.73 -0.93
N ARG A 12 -28.05 3.30 -1.21
CA ARG A 12 -28.88 2.57 -0.23
C ARG A 12 -28.22 1.24 0.17
N LEU A 13 -27.64 0.52 -0.78
CA LEU A 13 -26.91 -0.72 -0.50
C LEU A 13 -25.68 -0.47 0.36
N ALA A 14 -24.88 0.54 0.03
CA ALA A 14 -23.72 0.91 0.84
C ALA A 14 -24.13 1.31 2.26
N GLN A 15 -25.20 2.08 2.42
CA GLN A 15 -25.75 2.46 3.74
C GLN A 15 -26.17 1.24 4.54
N SER A 16 -26.86 0.27 3.93
CA SER A 16 -27.23 -0.99 4.60
C SER A 16 -26.00 -1.77 5.08
N CYS A 17 -24.92 -1.78 4.28
CA CYS A 17 -23.69 -2.48 4.64
C CYS A 17 -23.02 -1.91 5.90
N LEU A 18 -23.17 -0.60 6.17
CA LEU A 18 -22.59 0.04 7.36
C LEU A 18 -23.20 -0.46 8.68
N PHE A 19 -24.42 -1.02 8.64
CA PHE A 19 -25.12 -1.53 9.82
C PHE A 19 -25.02 -3.04 9.99
N LEU A 20 -24.27 -3.73 9.12
CA LEU A 20 -24.04 -5.16 9.28
C LEU A 20 -23.25 -5.42 10.57
N ASP A 21 -23.67 -6.45 11.29
CA ASP A 21 -22.84 -7.11 12.29
C ASP A 21 -21.78 -7.97 11.60
N GLU A 22 -20.89 -8.55 12.41
CA GLU A 22 -19.76 -9.35 11.92
C GLU A 22 -20.23 -10.56 11.09
N SER A 23 -21.24 -11.30 11.59
CA SER A 23 -21.76 -12.50 10.92
C SER A 23 -22.35 -12.13 9.56
N SER A 24 -23.17 -11.09 9.52
CA SER A 24 -23.86 -10.63 8.31
C SER A 24 -22.87 -10.07 7.28
N ALA A 25 -21.84 -9.34 7.73
CA ALA A 25 -20.78 -8.85 6.84
C ALA A 25 -19.96 -10.00 6.25
N SER A 26 -19.58 -10.99 7.06
CA SER A 26 -18.84 -12.18 6.63
C SER A 26 -19.65 -13.02 5.64
N GLU A 27 -20.93 -13.30 5.94
CA GLU A 27 -21.83 -14.03 5.05
C GLU A 27 -22.02 -13.31 3.71
N LEU A 28 -22.20 -11.98 3.73
CA LEU A 28 -22.35 -11.20 2.51
C LEU A 28 -21.08 -11.24 1.64
N VAL A 29 -19.89 -11.08 2.23
CA VAL A 29 -18.63 -11.16 1.50
C VAL A 29 -18.46 -12.55 0.87
N ARG A 30 -18.71 -13.63 1.63
CA ARG A 30 -18.62 -15.01 1.12
C ARG A 30 -19.61 -15.26 -0.03
N GLU A 31 -20.83 -14.76 0.09
CA GLU A 31 -21.84 -14.91 -0.95
C GLU A 31 -21.45 -14.15 -2.23
N ILE A 32 -20.90 -12.94 -2.12
CA ILE A 32 -20.40 -12.19 -3.27
C ILE A 32 -19.25 -12.91 -3.94
N ILE A 33 -18.27 -13.42 -3.17
CA ILE A 33 -17.15 -14.22 -3.67
C ILE A 33 -17.68 -15.46 -4.40
N ARG A 34 -18.64 -16.18 -3.80
CA ARG A 34 -19.27 -17.37 -4.41
C ARG A 34 -19.93 -17.03 -5.74
N ILE A 35 -20.65 -15.91 -5.83
CA ILE A 35 -21.30 -15.45 -7.08
C ILE A 35 -20.24 -15.11 -8.14
N GLN A 36 -19.19 -14.38 -7.77
CA GLN A 36 -18.11 -13.99 -8.70
C GLN A 36 -17.33 -15.19 -9.24
N LEU A 37 -17.12 -16.21 -8.42
CA LEU A 37 -16.40 -17.44 -8.79
C LEU A 37 -17.30 -18.48 -9.47
N SER A 38 -18.61 -18.24 -9.58
CA SER A 38 -19.54 -19.19 -10.17
C SER A 38 -19.34 -19.30 -11.69
N ASP A 39 -19.26 -20.53 -12.20
CA ASP A 39 -19.29 -20.81 -13.64
C ASP A 39 -20.71 -20.92 -14.20
N ASP A 40 -21.73 -20.96 -13.34
CA ASP A 40 -23.14 -21.11 -13.72
C ASP A 40 -23.66 -19.87 -14.49
N PRO A 41 -24.10 -20.02 -15.76
CA PRO A 41 -24.66 -18.94 -16.54
C PRO A 41 -25.92 -18.33 -15.93
N GLU A 42 -26.76 -19.12 -15.23
CA GLU A 42 -27.99 -18.61 -14.62
C GLU A 42 -27.66 -17.63 -13.48
N THR A 43 -26.70 -17.98 -12.63
CA THR A 43 -26.15 -17.09 -11.62
C THR A 43 -25.64 -15.78 -12.24
N LYS A 44 -24.85 -15.85 -13.32
CA LYS A 44 -24.34 -14.65 -14.01
C LYS A 44 -25.45 -13.78 -14.60
N VAL A 45 -26.51 -14.37 -15.13
CA VAL A 45 -27.68 -13.64 -15.64
C VAL A 45 -28.46 -12.99 -14.51
N LYS A 46 -28.67 -13.71 -13.40
CA LYS A 46 -29.41 -13.23 -12.22
C LYS A 46 -28.78 -11.98 -11.61
N PHE A 47 -27.45 -11.93 -11.56
CA PHE A 47 -26.70 -10.81 -10.98
C PHE A 47 -26.17 -9.81 -12.03
N ARG A 48 -26.64 -9.90 -13.28
CA ARG A 48 -26.28 -8.94 -14.32
C ARG A 48 -26.75 -7.54 -13.94
N GLY A 49 -25.84 -6.58 -13.93
CA GLY A 49 -26.11 -5.19 -13.58
C GLY A 49 -26.01 -4.87 -12.08
N VAL A 50 -25.74 -5.87 -11.24
CA VAL A 50 -25.37 -5.63 -9.83
C VAL A 50 -23.89 -5.28 -9.75
N GLU A 51 -23.56 -4.19 -9.06
CA GLU A 51 -22.17 -3.77 -8.79
C GLU A 51 -21.53 -4.64 -7.70
N LEU A 52 -21.33 -5.93 -7.98
CA LEU A 52 -20.78 -6.89 -7.02
C LEU A 52 -19.42 -6.46 -6.46
N ASP A 53 -18.58 -5.84 -7.29
CA ASP A 53 -17.27 -5.31 -6.85
C ASP A 53 -17.44 -4.22 -5.79
N ARG A 54 -18.40 -3.31 -5.98
CA ARG A 54 -18.66 -2.24 -5.01
C ARG A 54 -19.27 -2.77 -3.72
N LEU A 55 -20.18 -3.73 -3.82
CA LEU A 55 -20.72 -4.43 -2.66
C LEU A 55 -19.63 -5.15 -1.88
N LEU A 56 -18.71 -5.81 -2.59
CA LEU A 56 -17.57 -6.49 -1.98
C LEU A 56 -16.67 -5.51 -1.23
N GLU A 57 -16.28 -4.40 -1.87
CA GLU A 57 -15.48 -3.34 -1.25
C GLU A 57 -16.08 -2.83 0.06
N VAL A 58 -17.37 -2.45 0.04
CA VAL A 58 -18.02 -1.89 1.23
C VAL A 58 -18.20 -2.96 2.32
N SER A 59 -18.53 -4.20 1.94
CA SER A 59 -18.77 -5.28 2.90
C SER A 59 -17.47 -5.78 3.54
N ILE A 60 -16.39 -5.94 2.75
CA ILE A 60 -15.10 -6.35 3.29
C ILE A 60 -14.45 -5.22 4.10
N PHE A 61 -14.67 -3.96 3.72
CA PHE A 61 -14.26 -2.83 4.54
C PHE A 61 -14.96 -2.87 5.90
N ARG A 62 -16.28 -3.04 5.92
CA ARG A 62 -17.04 -3.18 7.17
C ARG A 62 -16.54 -4.36 8.00
N LEU A 63 -16.33 -5.52 7.38
CA LEU A 63 -15.79 -6.69 8.05
C LEU A 63 -14.41 -6.40 8.63
N SER A 64 -13.52 -5.71 7.91
CA SER A 64 -12.19 -5.38 8.40
C SER A 64 -12.20 -4.46 9.62
N GLN A 65 -13.27 -3.69 9.84
CA GLN A 65 -13.48 -2.88 11.04
C GLN A 65 -14.01 -3.70 12.23
N LEU A 66 -14.81 -4.72 11.95
CA LEU A 66 -15.46 -5.54 12.98
C LEU A 66 -14.57 -6.71 13.43
N ASN A 67 -13.99 -7.41 12.46
CA ASN A 67 -13.11 -8.55 12.63
C ASN A 67 -12.00 -8.51 11.56
N PRO A 68 -10.85 -7.86 11.88
CA PRO A 68 -9.73 -7.75 10.97
C PRO A 68 -9.17 -9.09 10.48
N ASP A 69 -9.15 -10.10 11.35
CA ASP A 69 -8.60 -11.42 11.02
C ASP A 69 -9.51 -12.16 10.02
N ALA A 70 -10.85 -12.09 10.20
CA ALA A 70 -11.80 -12.66 9.25
C ALA A 70 -11.76 -11.96 7.88
N ALA A 71 -11.53 -10.64 7.85
CA ALA A 71 -11.37 -9.91 6.59
C ALA A 71 -10.12 -10.35 5.84
N LEU A 72 -9.00 -10.57 6.54
CA LEU A 72 -7.78 -11.12 5.95
C LEU A 72 -7.99 -12.55 5.45
N GLU A 73 -8.63 -13.42 6.24
CA GLU A 73 -8.96 -14.79 5.83
C GLU A 73 -9.76 -14.80 4.53
N LEU A 74 -10.82 -14.01 4.43
CA LEU A 74 -11.64 -13.90 3.23
C LEU A 74 -10.89 -13.31 2.03
N LEU A 75 -9.99 -12.35 2.27
CA LEU A 75 -9.12 -11.82 1.22
C LEU A 75 -8.23 -12.93 0.63
N GLY A 76 -7.74 -13.86 1.46
CA GLY A 76 -6.97 -15.02 1.03
C GLY A 76 -7.77 -16.06 0.23
N GLU A 77 -9.09 -16.14 0.41
CA GLU A 77 -9.97 -17.01 -0.39
C GLU A 77 -10.14 -16.49 -1.84
N MET A 78 -9.82 -15.22 -2.09
CA MET A 78 -9.94 -14.60 -3.40
C MET A 78 -8.75 -14.95 -4.29
N ARG A 79 -8.97 -15.78 -5.32
CA ARG A 79 -7.91 -16.19 -6.28
C ARG A 79 -7.18 -15.03 -6.97
N ALA A 80 -7.84 -13.88 -7.12
CA ALA A 80 -7.29 -12.69 -7.75
C ALA A 80 -7.95 -11.43 -7.14
N ALA A 81 -7.70 -11.20 -5.85
CA ALA A 81 -8.10 -9.93 -5.23
C ALA A 81 -7.48 -8.76 -5.99
N LYS A 82 -8.28 -7.72 -6.26
CA LYS A 82 -7.79 -6.48 -6.87
C LYS A 82 -6.84 -5.78 -5.89
N GLY A 83 -5.79 -5.15 -6.39
CA GLY A 83 -4.80 -4.44 -5.57
C GLY A 83 -5.44 -3.41 -4.64
N ASP A 84 -6.39 -2.61 -5.13
CA ASP A 84 -7.11 -1.62 -4.32
C ASP A 84 -7.87 -2.25 -3.14
N LEU A 85 -8.42 -3.46 -3.31
CA LEU A 85 -9.12 -4.18 -2.25
C LEU A 85 -8.14 -4.70 -1.19
N VAL A 86 -6.99 -5.23 -1.65
CA VAL A 86 -5.90 -5.67 -0.77
C VAL A 86 -5.40 -4.48 0.05
N ALA A 87 -5.06 -3.37 -0.61
CA ALA A 87 -4.61 -2.15 0.05
C ALA A 87 -5.64 -1.61 1.05
N LEU A 88 -6.93 -1.65 0.71
CA LEU A 88 -8.02 -1.22 1.60
C LEU A 88 -8.07 -2.06 2.89
N VAL A 89 -8.12 -3.38 2.75
CA VAL A 89 -8.17 -4.30 3.91
C VAL A 89 -6.92 -4.13 4.77
N PHE A 90 -5.73 -4.17 4.16
CA PHE A 90 -4.47 -4.03 4.90
C PHE A 90 -4.32 -2.65 5.55
N SER A 91 -4.81 -1.58 4.92
CA SER A 91 -4.85 -0.25 5.54
C SER A 91 -5.72 -0.22 6.78
N ASN A 92 -6.90 -0.85 6.75
CA ASN A 92 -7.78 -0.88 7.91
C ASN A 92 -7.23 -1.79 9.01
N VAL A 93 -6.78 -3.00 8.67
CA VAL A 93 -6.21 -3.94 9.65
C VAL A 93 -4.93 -3.38 10.26
N ALA A 94 -4.04 -2.74 9.50
CA ALA A 94 -2.82 -2.15 10.06
C ALA A 94 -3.10 -0.98 11.01
N ALA A 95 -4.22 -0.26 10.84
CA ALA A 95 -4.62 0.81 11.74
C ALA A 95 -5.13 0.29 13.10
N GLU A 96 -5.82 -0.85 13.11
CA GLU A 96 -6.43 -1.45 14.31
C GLU A 96 -5.52 -2.50 14.99
N ASN A 97 -4.90 -3.38 14.20
CA ASN A 97 -4.09 -4.52 14.65
C ASN A 97 -2.91 -4.78 13.70
N LEU A 98 -1.90 -3.94 13.83
CA LEU A 98 -0.64 -4.05 13.07
C LEU A 98 0.05 -5.43 13.17
N PRO A 99 0.13 -6.10 14.33
CA PRO A 99 0.65 -7.47 14.41
C PRO A 99 -0.08 -8.46 13.50
N SER A 100 -1.42 -8.44 13.47
CA SER A 100 -2.20 -9.30 12.57
C SER A 100 -1.88 -9.00 11.11
N ALA A 101 -1.88 -7.73 10.71
CA ALA A 101 -1.55 -7.31 9.35
C ALA A 101 -0.17 -7.84 8.90
N LYS A 102 0.85 -7.71 9.77
CA LYS A 102 2.21 -8.22 9.50
C LYS A 102 2.24 -9.74 9.37
N SER A 103 1.57 -10.46 10.26
CA SER A 103 1.57 -11.92 10.23
C SER A 103 0.99 -12.49 8.92
N TYR A 104 -0.01 -11.80 8.35
CA TYR A 104 -0.68 -12.21 7.12
C TYR A 104 0.13 -11.91 5.85
N LEU A 105 1.16 -11.06 5.90
CA LEU A 105 1.98 -10.77 4.71
C LEU A 105 2.64 -12.01 4.12
N SER A 106 2.99 -13.00 4.94
CA SER A 106 3.59 -14.25 4.47
C SER A 106 2.68 -15.11 3.58
N SER A 107 1.35 -14.91 3.66
CA SER A 107 0.38 -15.55 2.78
C SER A 107 0.05 -14.74 1.53
N VAL A 108 0.54 -13.50 1.42
CA VAL A 108 0.34 -12.65 0.24
C VAL A 108 1.51 -12.83 -0.73
N GLY A 109 1.23 -13.39 -1.91
CA GLY A 109 2.20 -13.60 -2.97
C GLY A 109 2.00 -12.68 -4.18
N GLY A 110 3.00 -12.65 -5.05
CA GLY A 110 2.91 -11.99 -6.36
C GLY A 110 2.68 -10.49 -6.27
N HIS A 111 1.87 -9.95 -7.18
CA HIS A 111 1.62 -8.50 -7.28
C HIS A 111 0.87 -7.92 -6.09
N ALA A 112 0.03 -8.71 -5.42
CA ALA A 112 -0.74 -8.27 -4.25
C ALA A 112 0.15 -7.95 -3.03
N LEU A 113 1.39 -8.47 -2.99
CA LEU A 113 2.30 -8.23 -1.88
C LEU A 113 2.61 -6.74 -1.75
N ARG A 114 2.80 -6.03 -2.86
CA ARG A 114 3.06 -4.59 -2.83
C ARG A 114 1.90 -3.84 -2.17
N ASP A 115 0.68 -4.14 -2.61
CA ASP A 115 -0.55 -3.50 -2.14
C ASP A 115 -0.80 -3.79 -0.64
N ALA A 116 -0.35 -4.95 -0.15
CA ALA A 116 -0.41 -5.30 1.27
C ALA A 116 0.68 -4.63 2.12
N VAL A 117 1.91 -4.53 1.61
CA VAL A 117 3.05 -3.96 2.33
C VAL A 117 2.96 -2.43 2.43
N GLU A 118 2.50 -1.75 1.38
CA GLU A 118 2.40 -0.28 1.35
C GLU A 118 1.69 0.32 2.59
N PRO A 119 0.45 -0.06 2.93
CA PRO A 119 -0.26 0.51 4.08
C PRO A 119 0.42 0.20 5.42
N ILE A 120 0.99 -0.99 5.59
CA ILE A 120 1.73 -1.37 6.80
C ILE A 120 2.98 -0.50 6.94
N ALA A 121 3.77 -0.37 5.87
CA ALA A 121 4.96 0.47 5.84
C ALA A 121 4.60 1.94 6.10
N ALA A 122 3.51 2.44 5.51
CA ALA A 122 3.02 3.80 5.71
C ALA A 122 2.62 4.08 7.16
N ARG A 123 2.00 3.11 7.84
CA ARG A 123 1.65 3.19 9.27
C ARG A 123 2.88 3.15 10.16
N LEU A 124 3.77 2.17 9.95
CA LEU A 124 5.02 2.06 10.67
C LEU A 124 5.87 3.33 10.52
N ALA A 125 5.92 3.92 9.33
CA ALA A 125 6.67 5.14 9.09
C ALA A 125 6.23 6.35 9.94
N ILE A 126 5.03 6.31 10.53
CA ILE A 126 4.53 7.31 11.47
C ILE A 126 4.95 6.95 12.91
N ASP A 127 4.67 5.70 13.31
CA ASP A 127 4.78 5.27 14.71
C ASP A 127 6.19 4.74 15.07
N ASP A 128 6.79 3.95 14.18
CA ASP A 128 8.09 3.31 14.32
C ASP A 128 8.80 3.22 12.94
N PRO A 129 9.52 4.29 12.54
CA PRO A 129 10.23 4.33 11.27
C PRO A 129 11.28 3.24 11.10
N GLU A 130 11.87 2.75 12.19
CA GLU A 130 12.90 1.71 12.15
C GLU A 130 12.26 0.38 11.76
N ALA A 131 11.10 0.05 12.34
CA ALA A 131 10.32 -1.09 11.90
C ALA A 131 9.81 -0.96 10.45
N ALA A 132 9.50 0.25 9.97
CA ALA A 132 9.15 0.48 8.56
C ALA A 132 10.32 0.15 7.62
N VAL A 133 11.54 0.55 7.99
CA VAL A 133 12.76 0.19 7.26
C VAL A 133 12.95 -1.31 7.25
N SER A 134 12.89 -1.98 8.42
CA SER A 134 13.05 -3.43 8.51
C SER A 134 12.02 -4.19 7.67
N LEU A 135 10.76 -3.75 7.65
CA LEU A 135 9.73 -4.35 6.82
C LEU A 135 10.07 -4.26 5.33
N LEU A 136 10.48 -3.09 4.85
CA LEU A 136 10.82 -2.91 3.42
C LEU A 136 12.12 -3.61 3.01
N GLU A 137 12.98 -3.96 3.96
CA GLU A 137 14.17 -4.79 3.73
C GLU A 137 13.83 -6.28 3.65
N GLU A 138 12.95 -6.74 4.55
CA GLU A 138 12.42 -8.10 4.56
C GLU A 138 11.76 -8.44 3.22
N TYR A 139 10.90 -7.53 2.73
CA TYR A 139 10.25 -7.65 1.42
C TYR A 139 11.09 -6.95 0.34
N GLY A 140 12.31 -7.47 0.14
CA GLY A 140 13.34 -6.89 -0.73
C GLY A 140 13.04 -6.77 -2.23
N GLN A 141 11.81 -6.92 -2.69
CA GLN A 141 11.46 -6.94 -4.10
C GLN A 141 11.51 -5.52 -4.75
N PRO A 142 11.84 -5.41 -6.05
CA PRO A 142 11.88 -4.13 -6.77
C PRO A 142 10.54 -3.38 -6.79
N GLU A 143 9.43 -4.09 -6.73
CA GLU A 143 8.07 -3.52 -6.73
C GLU A 143 7.83 -2.58 -5.53
N LEU A 144 8.64 -2.70 -4.47
CA LEU A 144 8.57 -1.87 -3.27
C LEU A 144 9.47 -0.64 -3.29
N ASP A 145 10.12 -0.34 -4.42
CA ASP A 145 11.02 0.80 -4.55
C ASP A 145 10.33 2.15 -4.41
N SER A 146 9.04 2.23 -4.74
CA SER A 146 8.26 3.45 -4.57
C SER A 146 7.98 3.73 -3.08
N GLU A 147 7.79 2.68 -2.29
CA GLU A 147 7.49 2.67 -0.87
C GLU A 147 8.76 3.01 -0.08
N ARG A 148 9.92 2.46 -0.47
CA ARG A 148 11.24 2.87 0.05
C ARG A 148 11.49 4.36 -0.15
N ARG A 149 11.18 4.89 -1.34
CA ARG A 149 11.32 6.31 -1.66
C ARG A 149 10.41 7.18 -0.80
N LYS A 150 9.11 6.85 -0.71
CA LYS A 150 8.14 7.55 0.13
C LYS A 150 8.58 7.59 1.60
N LEU A 151 9.08 6.47 2.13
CA LEU A 151 9.61 6.39 3.49
C LEU A 151 10.81 7.34 3.68
N VAL A 152 11.79 7.28 2.78
CA VAL A 152 12.99 8.13 2.84
C VAL A 152 12.63 9.60 2.75
N GLU A 153 11.75 10.01 1.84
CA GLU A 153 11.30 11.41 1.72
C GLU A 153 10.63 11.90 3.02
N ARG A 154 9.80 11.06 3.65
CA ARG A 154 9.20 11.37 4.95
C ARG A 154 10.25 11.52 6.04
N LEU A 155 11.23 10.61 6.11
CA LEU A 155 12.29 10.66 7.11
C LEU A 155 13.18 11.89 6.93
N VAL A 156 13.58 12.20 5.69
CA VAL A 156 14.38 13.39 5.39
C VAL A 156 13.66 14.68 5.79
N THR A 157 12.33 14.73 5.64
CA THR A 157 11.53 15.89 6.07
C THR A 157 11.62 16.12 7.58
N LYS A 158 11.68 15.04 8.37
CA LYS A 158 11.66 15.09 9.84
C LYS A 158 13.08 15.19 10.44
N ASP A 159 14.01 14.42 9.90
CA ASP A 159 15.40 14.29 10.31
C ASP A 159 16.25 13.95 9.07
N PRO A 160 16.83 14.96 8.40
CA PRO A 160 17.61 14.75 7.19
C PRO A 160 18.77 13.77 7.37
N ALA A 161 19.46 13.80 8.50
CA ALA A 161 20.61 12.93 8.75
C ALA A 161 20.18 11.46 8.81
N LYS A 162 19.12 11.15 9.56
CA LYS A 162 18.55 9.79 9.61
C LYS A 162 17.96 9.36 8.27
N GLY A 163 17.22 10.25 7.60
CA GLY A 163 16.64 9.96 6.29
C GLY A 163 17.70 9.62 5.24
N MET A 164 18.82 10.34 5.23
CA MET A 164 19.95 10.03 4.36
C MET A 164 20.64 8.72 4.72
N ALA A 165 20.81 8.40 6.01
CA ALA A 165 21.36 7.11 6.42
C ALA A 165 20.50 5.93 5.90
N VAL A 166 19.18 6.05 5.99
CA VAL A 166 18.24 5.06 5.42
C VAL A 166 18.32 5.01 3.89
N ALA A 167 18.41 6.16 3.22
CA ALA A 167 18.58 6.21 1.77
C ALA A 167 19.85 5.46 1.31
N VAL A 168 20.97 5.66 2.01
CA VAL A 168 22.23 4.93 1.74
C VAL A 168 22.06 3.44 1.98
N LYS A 169 21.35 3.04 3.04
CA LYS A 169 21.05 1.64 3.32
C LYS A 169 20.28 0.99 2.16
N PHE A 170 19.18 1.61 1.70
CA PHE A 170 18.39 1.11 0.57
C PHE A 170 19.14 1.13 -0.76
N ALA A 171 20.07 2.06 -0.97
CA ALA A 171 20.89 2.11 -2.17
C ALA A 171 22.04 1.07 -2.19
N SER A 172 22.54 0.65 -1.03
CA SER A 172 23.74 -0.21 -0.91
C SER A 172 23.55 -1.62 -1.47
N ASP A 173 22.31 -2.09 -1.56
CA ASP A 173 22.00 -3.39 -2.14
C ASP A 173 21.96 -3.37 -3.68
N GLY A 174 22.29 -2.23 -4.31
CA GLY A 174 22.25 -2.05 -5.77
C GLY A 174 20.84 -2.00 -6.37
N ARG A 175 19.80 -2.06 -5.52
CA ARG A 175 18.39 -2.17 -5.97
C ARG A 175 17.79 -0.83 -6.37
N ASN A 176 18.22 0.28 -5.75
CA ASN A 176 17.55 1.56 -5.92
C ASN A 176 18.48 2.77 -5.70
N PRO A 177 19.47 3.02 -6.57
CA PRO A 177 20.34 4.19 -6.46
C PRO A 177 19.58 5.53 -6.52
N ASP A 178 18.41 5.52 -7.17
CA ASP A 178 17.51 6.68 -7.29
C ASP A 178 16.95 7.18 -5.95
N VAL A 179 16.94 6.34 -4.90
CA VAL A 179 16.47 6.73 -3.57
C VAL A 179 17.35 7.84 -2.97
N ILE A 180 18.66 7.84 -3.25
CA ILE A 180 19.58 8.90 -2.80
C ILE A 180 19.24 10.22 -3.48
N ARG A 181 18.98 10.19 -4.78
CA ARG A 181 18.58 11.38 -5.54
C ARG A 181 17.30 11.98 -4.98
N ALA A 182 16.29 11.15 -4.72
CA ALA A 182 15.03 11.59 -4.12
C ALA A 182 15.23 12.18 -2.70
N ALA A 183 16.05 11.53 -1.88
CA ALA A 183 16.39 11.99 -0.54
C ALA A 183 17.08 13.37 -0.55
N VAL A 184 18.09 13.55 -1.40
CA VAL A 184 18.79 14.84 -1.55
C VAL A 184 17.85 15.90 -2.12
N HIS A 185 17.04 15.55 -3.13
CA HIS A 185 16.04 16.47 -3.68
C HIS A 185 15.09 16.97 -2.58
N ARG A 186 14.62 16.07 -1.72
CA ARG A 186 13.78 16.44 -0.58
C ARG A 186 14.54 17.28 0.44
N TRP A 187 15.77 16.92 0.78
CA TRP A 187 16.59 17.67 1.74
C TRP A 187 16.89 19.09 1.25
N LEU A 188 17.11 19.29 -0.06
CA LEU A 188 17.27 20.64 -0.63
C LEU A 188 16.09 21.57 -0.32
N THR A 189 14.87 21.02 -0.16
CA THR A 189 13.69 21.82 0.22
C THR A 189 13.61 22.15 1.72
N VAL A 190 14.39 21.47 2.56
CA VAL A 190 14.44 21.66 4.02
C VAL A 190 15.65 22.52 4.42
N ASP A 191 16.83 22.19 3.91
CA ASP A 191 18.09 22.92 4.13
C ASP A 191 19.01 22.71 2.91
N GLU A 192 18.90 23.63 1.95
CA GLU A 192 19.66 23.57 0.70
C GLU A 192 21.18 23.53 0.96
N SER A 193 21.66 24.35 1.88
CA SER A 193 23.10 24.47 2.14
C SER A 193 23.68 23.19 2.73
N ALA A 194 22.98 22.57 3.70
CA ALA A 194 23.41 21.29 4.26
C ALA A 194 23.33 20.16 3.25
N ALA A 195 22.25 20.09 2.46
CA ALA A 195 22.06 19.08 1.43
C ALA A 195 23.17 19.13 0.36
N LEU A 196 23.51 20.33 -0.13
CA LEU A 196 24.59 20.50 -1.11
C LEU A 196 25.96 20.12 -0.53
N ARG A 197 26.26 20.51 0.72
CA ARG A 197 27.51 20.11 1.40
C ARG A 197 27.60 18.59 1.53
N TRP A 198 26.53 17.93 1.98
CA TRP A 198 26.49 16.48 2.10
C TRP A 198 26.69 15.82 0.72
N ALA A 199 25.96 16.28 -0.30
CA ALA A 199 26.00 15.68 -1.62
C ALA A 199 27.37 15.84 -2.31
N GLY A 200 28.07 16.96 -2.10
CA GLY A 200 29.44 17.16 -2.59
C GLY A 200 30.47 16.26 -1.90
N ALA A 201 30.24 15.91 -0.63
CA ALA A 201 31.12 15.03 0.15
C ALA A 201 30.78 13.54 -0.01
N TYR A 202 29.55 13.21 -0.43
CA TYR A 202 29.08 11.82 -0.51
C TYR A 202 29.88 11.00 -1.52
N ARG A 203 30.33 9.81 -1.07
CA ARG A 203 30.99 8.79 -1.88
C ARG A 203 30.33 7.46 -1.54
N GLY A 204 29.73 6.80 -2.52
CA GLY A 204 28.97 5.57 -2.26
C GLY A 204 27.94 5.21 -3.34
N PRO A 205 27.03 4.27 -3.04
CA PRO A 205 25.95 3.87 -3.94
C PRO A 205 25.10 5.06 -4.41
N GLY A 206 24.80 5.14 -5.70
CA GLY A 206 24.04 6.26 -6.27
C GLY A 206 24.85 7.56 -6.47
N GLU A 207 26.17 7.55 -6.26
CA GLU A 207 27.01 8.75 -6.43
C GLU A 207 26.96 9.32 -7.85
N LYS A 208 26.95 8.45 -8.87
CA LYS A 208 26.90 8.89 -10.27
C LYS A 208 25.60 9.64 -10.55
N GLU A 209 24.47 9.04 -10.19
CA GLU A 209 23.12 9.58 -10.35
C GLU A 209 22.96 10.90 -9.57
N LEU A 210 23.54 10.97 -8.36
CA LEU A 210 23.55 12.18 -7.57
C LEU A 210 24.37 13.30 -8.23
N ARG A 211 25.54 13.00 -8.79
CA ARG A 211 26.37 14.00 -9.51
C ARG A 211 25.68 14.53 -10.75
N GLU A 212 25.08 13.65 -11.55
CA GLU A 212 24.30 14.04 -12.74
C GLU A 212 23.12 14.95 -12.35
N PHE A 213 22.40 14.62 -11.27
CA PHE A 213 21.33 15.47 -10.74
C PHE A 213 21.82 16.89 -10.36
N LEU A 214 22.97 16.99 -9.68
CA LEU A 214 23.54 18.30 -9.28
C LEU A 214 24.06 19.12 -10.47
N GLN A 215 24.63 18.47 -11.48
CA GLN A 215 25.08 19.13 -12.71
C GLN A 215 23.91 19.72 -13.48
N ASN A 216 22.82 18.95 -13.66
CA ASN A 216 21.63 19.41 -14.35
C ASN A 216 20.94 20.59 -13.64
N ARG A 217 21.02 20.66 -12.31
CA ARG A 217 20.51 21.81 -11.54
C ARG A 217 21.35 23.09 -11.75
N SER A 218 22.63 22.94 -12.10
CA SER A 218 23.56 24.08 -12.28
C SER A 218 23.48 24.72 -13.67
N ASN A 219 22.87 24.05 -14.65
CA ASN A 219 22.61 24.53 -16.01
C ASN A 219 21.09 24.75 -16.21
N PRO A 220 20.52 25.88 -15.74
CA PRO A 220 19.10 26.18 -15.90
C PRO A 220 18.68 26.43 -17.35
#